data_AF-A0A1L9WJI2-F1
#
_entry.id   AF-A0A1L9WJI2-F1
#
_cell.length_a   1.000
_cell.length_b   1.000
_cell.length_c   1.000
_cell.angle_alpha   90.00
_cell.angle_beta   90.00
_cell.angle_gamma   90.00
#
_symmetry.space_group_name_H-M   'P 1'
#
loop_
_entity.id
_entity.type
_entity.pdbx_description
1 polymer ?
#
loop_
_entity_poly.entity_id
_entity_poly.type
_entity_poly.pdbx_seq_one_letter_code
_entity_poly.pdbx_strand_id
1 'polypeptide(L)'
;MIHPFADGNGRMCRLILNAILLKYAGIVISVGENDEGRRQYLDIQRRSGEHMKGSGELETLILKKLIPRYRALKQKVTGKKGSWKADASSPSYIAVSM
;
A
#
# COMPACT_ATOMS: atom_id res chain seq x y z
N MET A 1 5.70 -18.68 8.18
CA MET A 1 5.75 -17.22 8.43
C MET A 1 6.52 -16.99 9.73
N ILE A 2 7.44 -16.03 9.78
CA ILE A 2 8.18 -15.72 11.02
C ILE A 2 7.35 -14.72 11.84
N HIS A 3 7.08 -15.03 13.12
CA HIS A 3 6.25 -14.21 14.01
C HIS A 3 7.01 -13.96 15.32
N PRO A 4 8.05 -13.10 15.30
CA PRO A 4 9.02 -13.00 16.39
C PRO A 4 8.51 -12.24 17.62
N PHE A 5 7.43 -11.45 17.48
CA PHE A 5 6.86 -10.68 18.58
C PHE A 5 5.61 -11.36 19.16
N ALA A 6 5.33 -11.14 20.45
CA ALA A 6 4.10 -11.63 21.08
C ALA A 6 2.82 -11.05 20.44
N ASP A 7 2.88 -9.77 20.04
CA ASP A 7 1.85 -9.07 19.28
C ASP A 7 2.52 -8.06 18.33
N GLY A 8 1.79 -7.59 17.33
CA GLY A 8 2.21 -6.48 16.48
C GLY A 8 2.91 -6.90 15.19
N ASN A 9 3.09 -8.19 14.94
CA ASN A 9 3.78 -8.69 13.74
C ASN A 9 3.16 -8.17 12.44
N GLY A 10 1.83 -8.12 12.34
CA GLY A 10 1.16 -7.53 11.19
C GLY A 10 1.40 -6.03 11.02
N ARG A 11 1.48 -5.27 12.14
CA ARG A 11 1.83 -3.84 12.13
C ARG A 11 3.28 -3.64 11.70
N MET A 12 4.20 -4.40 12.29
CA MET A 12 5.62 -4.39 11.97
C MET A 12 5.88 -4.77 10.51
N CYS A 13 5.20 -5.78 9.99
CA CYS A 13 5.30 -6.19 8.59
C CYS A 13 4.94 -5.04 7.63
N ARG A 14 3.85 -4.32 7.90
CA ARG A 14 3.45 -3.14 7.10
C ARG A 14 4.42 -1.96 7.24
N LEU A 15 5.01 -1.77 8.43
CA LEU A 15 6.02 -0.74 8.65
C LEU A 15 7.31 -1.07 7.89
N ILE A 16 7.78 -2.31 7.93
CA ILE A 16 8.97 -2.78 7.19
C ILE A 16 8.73 -2.64 5.68
N LEU A 17 7.56 -3.05 5.18
CA LEU A 17 7.18 -2.84 3.78
C LEU A 17 7.28 -1.36 3.40
N ASN A 18 6.67 -0.47 4.18
CA ASN A 18 6.71 0.96 3.90
C ASN A 18 8.11 1.57 4.06
N ALA A 19 8.95 1.05 4.95
CA ALA A 19 10.35 1.48 5.05
C ALA A 19 11.13 1.16 3.76
N ILE A 20 10.91 -0.03 3.19
CA ILE A 20 11.52 -0.44 1.91
C ILE A 20 10.98 0.44 0.77
N LEU A 21 9.66 0.60 0.67
CA LEU A 21 9.03 1.41 -0.38
C LEU A 21 9.44 2.88 -0.29
N LEU A 22 9.58 3.44 0.91
CA LEU A 22 10.05 4.79 1.10
C LEU A 22 11.52 4.93 0.67
N LYS A 23 12.38 3.99 1.06
CA LYS A 23 13.82 4.01 0.73
C LYS A 23 14.07 3.92 -0.78
N TYR A 24 13.33 3.08 -1.50
CA TYR A 24 13.63 2.80 -2.92
C TYR A 24 12.69 3.49 -3.92
N ALA A 25 11.45 3.81 -3.53
CA ALA A 25 10.46 4.42 -4.42
C ALA A 25 9.98 5.79 -3.94
N GLY A 26 10.35 6.24 -2.74
CA GLY A 26 9.90 7.51 -2.17
C GLY A 26 8.41 7.55 -1.84
N ILE A 27 7.77 6.39 -1.65
CA ILE A 27 6.31 6.26 -1.51
C ILE A 27 5.95 5.48 -0.26
N VAL A 28 4.85 5.91 0.36
CA VAL A 28 4.16 5.18 1.44
C VAL A 28 2.79 4.75 0.93
N ILE A 29 2.39 3.53 1.27
CA ILE A 29 1.06 2.98 0.96
C ILE A 29 0.34 2.50 2.22
N SER A 30 -0.96 2.74 2.26
CA SER A 30 -1.87 2.24 3.30
C SER A 30 -2.52 0.94 2.85
N VAL A 31 -2.15 -0.16 3.49
CA VAL A 31 -2.73 -1.50 3.29
C VAL A 31 -3.59 -1.84 4.50
N GLY A 32 -4.85 -2.21 4.27
CA GLY A 32 -5.80 -2.53 5.35
C GLY A 32 -6.35 -1.34 6.12
N GLU A 33 -6.49 -0.18 5.47
CA GLU A 33 -6.96 1.08 6.09
C GLU A 33 -8.44 1.05 6.49
N ASN A 34 -9.28 0.44 5.66
CA ASN A 34 -10.71 0.23 5.93
C ASN A 34 -10.99 -1.25 6.15
N ASP A 35 -12.18 -1.57 6.68
CA ASP A 35 -12.55 -2.95 7.01
C ASP A 35 -12.48 -3.89 5.81
N GLU A 36 -12.88 -3.42 4.63
CA GLU A 36 -12.82 -4.22 3.41
C GLU A 36 -11.38 -4.50 2.98
N GLY A 37 -10.53 -3.47 2.93
CA GLY A 37 -9.12 -3.62 2.61
C GLY A 37 -8.37 -4.47 3.66
N ARG A 38 -8.81 -4.44 4.91
CA ARG A 38 -8.28 -5.28 5.98
C ARG A 38 -8.65 -6.74 5.77
N ARG A 39 -9.92 -7.03 5.46
CA ARG A 39 -10.37 -8.39 5.11
C ARG A 39 -9.62 -8.94 3.90
N GLN A 40 -9.54 -8.18 2.81
CA GLN A 40 -8.81 -8.56 1.60
C GLN A 40 -7.34 -8.90 1.90
N TYR A 41 -6.65 -8.05 2.68
CA TYR A 41 -5.27 -8.29 3.06
C TYR A 41 -5.11 -9.57 3.88
N LEU A 42 -5.96 -9.78 4.89
CA LEU A 42 -5.92 -10.97 5.74
C LEU A 42 -6.25 -12.25 4.95
N ASP A 43 -7.21 -12.20 4.02
CA ASP A 43 -7.55 -13.35 3.18
C ASP A 43 -6.45 -13.73 2.21
N ILE A 44 -5.74 -12.74 1.63
CA ILE A 44 -4.55 -13.00 0.84
C ILE A 44 -3.47 -13.64 1.72
N GLN A 45 -3.19 -13.09 2.90
CA GLN A 45 -2.18 -13.65 3.81
C GLN A 45 -2.52 -15.08 4.25
N ARG A 46 -3.78 -15.35 4.58
CA ARG A 46 -4.27 -16.67 4.95
C ARG A 46 -4.05 -17.67 3.83
N ARG A 47 -4.49 -17.35 2.60
CA ARG A 47 -4.31 -18.23 1.43
C ARG A 47 -2.85 -18.44 1.06
N SER A 48 -2.01 -17.41 1.15
CA SER A 48 -0.56 -17.53 0.94
C SER A 48 0.11 -18.44 1.98
N GLY A 49 -0.41 -18.45 3.23
CA GLY A 49 0.04 -19.35 4.29
C GLY A 49 -0.41 -20.81 4.11
N GLU A 50 -1.63 -21.02 3.61
CA GLU A 50 -2.24 -22.35 3.41
C GLU A 50 -1.68 -23.10 2.20
N HIS A 51 -1.46 -22.41 1.07
CA HIS A 51 -1.16 -23.09 -0.18
C HIS A 51 0.31 -23.10 -0.61
N MET A 52 1.21 -22.39 0.10
CA MET A 52 2.61 -22.10 -0.33
C MET A 52 2.75 -21.58 -1.78
N LYS A 53 1.63 -21.33 -2.47
CA LYS A 53 1.52 -20.85 -3.85
C LYS A 53 1.10 -19.39 -3.80
N GLY A 54 1.98 -18.53 -4.30
CA GLY A 54 1.63 -17.21 -4.83
C GLY A 54 1.75 -16.05 -3.85
N SER A 55 2.99 -15.61 -3.62
CA SER A 55 3.30 -14.22 -3.19
C SER A 55 2.71 -13.17 -4.17
N GLY A 56 2.40 -13.58 -5.41
CA GLY A 56 1.82 -12.78 -6.48
C GLY A 56 0.58 -11.98 -6.13
N GLU A 57 -0.32 -12.50 -5.30
CA GLU A 57 -1.56 -11.78 -4.97
C GLU A 57 -1.29 -10.58 -4.05
N LEU A 58 -0.40 -10.74 -3.07
CA LEU A 58 0.01 -9.64 -2.19
C LEU A 58 0.80 -8.60 -2.98
N GLU A 59 1.71 -9.04 -3.84
CA GLU A 59 2.46 -8.18 -4.75
C GLU A 59 1.52 -7.37 -5.65
N THR A 60 0.50 -8.02 -6.22
CA THR A 60 -0.52 -7.37 -7.04
C THR A 60 -1.29 -6.32 -6.24
N LEU A 61 -1.71 -6.63 -5.02
CA LEU A 61 -2.39 -5.68 -4.13
C LEU A 61 -1.50 -4.46 -3.84
N ILE A 62 -0.21 -4.69 -3.53
CA ILE A 62 0.79 -3.64 -3.29
C ILE A 62 0.96 -2.77 -4.52
N LEU A 63 1.16 -3.37 -5.70
CA LEU A 63 1.35 -2.64 -6.96
C LEU A 63 0.10 -1.82 -7.34
N LYS A 64 -1.10 -2.37 -7.16
CA LYS A 64 -2.36 -1.64 -7.38
C LYS A 64 -2.46 -0.38 -6.54
N LYS A 65 -1.98 -0.40 -5.29
CA LYS A 65 -1.94 0.78 -4.40
C LYS A 65 -0.77 1.71 -4.70
N LEU A 66 0.38 1.17 -5.11
CA LEU A 66 1.61 1.92 -5.32
C LEU A 66 1.61 2.72 -6.62
N ILE A 67 1.12 2.15 -7.72
CA ILE A 67 1.17 2.79 -9.05
C ILE A 67 0.50 4.17 -9.07
N PRO A 68 -0.72 4.37 -8.53
CA PRO A 68 -1.36 5.69 -8.50
C PRO A 68 -0.54 6.70 -7.68
N ARG A 69 0.03 6.27 -6.55
CA ARG A 69 0.85 7.12 -5.67
C ARG A 69 2.15 7.53 -6.36
N TYR A 70 2.80 6.61 -7.07
CA TYR A 70 4.00 6.89 -7.85
C TYR A 70 3.72 7.89 -8.97
N ARG A 71 2.61 7.72 -9.70
CA ARG A 71 2.20 8.66 -10.74
C ARG A 71 1.94 10.06 -10.17
N ALA A 72 1.24 10.16 -9.05
CA ALA A 72 0.98 11.42 -8.38
C ALA A 72 2.28 12.10 -7.91
N LEU A 73 3.21 11.34 -7.31
CA LEU A 73 4.52 11.85 -6.91
C LEU A 73 5.32 12.35 -8.11
N LYS A 74 5.39 11.56 -9.19
CA LYS A 74 6.09 11.92 -10.42
C LYS A 74 5.53 13.21 -11.03
N GLN A 75 4.21 13.38 -11.05
CA GLN A 75 3.58 14.61 -11.56
C GLN A 75 3.96 15.84 -10.73
N LYS A 76 3.91 15.71 -9.39
CA LYS A 76 4.30 16.79 -8.48
C LYS A 76 5.77 17.20 -8.65
N VAL A 77 6.68 16.23 -8.80
CA VAL A 77 8.12 16.49 -8.96
C VAL A 77 8.45 17.07 -10.33
N THR A 78 7.77 16.64 -11.40
CA THR A 78 8.06 17.09 -12.77
C THR A 78 7.36 18.38 -13.19
N GLY A 79 6.53 18.97 -12.32
CA GLY A 79 5.80 20.22 -12.59
C GLY A 79 4.74 20.13 -13.70
N LYS A 80 4.51 18.96 -14.30
CA LYS A 80 3.43 18.76 -15.28
C LYS A 80 2.10 18.70 -14.54
N LYS A 81 1.28 19.76 -14.66
CA LYS A 81 -0.15 19.73 -14.31
C LYS A 81 -0.83 18.67 -15.17
N GLY A 82 -0.99 17.47 -14.62
CA GLY A 82 -1.82 16.43 -15.22
C GLY A 82 -3.27 16.89 -15.21
N SER A 83 -3.86 17.00 -16.39
CA SER A 83 -5.32 17.05 -16.56
C SER A 83 -5.90 15.74 -16.00
N TRP A 84 -6.48 15.77 -14.81
CA TRP A 84 -7.33 14.68 -14.35
C TRP A 84 -8.54 15.24 -13.59
N LYS A 85 -9.74 14.89 -14.08
CA LYS A 85 -10.99 15.17 -13.41
C LYS A 85 -11.17 14.13 -12.31
N ALA A 86 -11.26 14.58 -11.07
CA ALA A 86 -11.59 13.73 -9.93
C ALA A 86 -12.93 13.02 -10.19
N ASP A 87 -12.92 11.69 -10.13
CA ASP A 87 -14.14 10.91 -9.94
C ASP A 87 -14.55 10.99 -8.47
N ALA A 88 -15.85 11.16 -8.23
CA ALA A 88 -16.45 11.52 -6.94
C ALA A 88 -16.39 10.43 -5.85
N SER A 89 -15.49 9.45 -5.95
CA SER A 89 -15.44 8.26 -5.07
C SER A 89 -14.14 8.08 -4.30
N SER A 90 -13.18 9.01 -4.39
CA SER A 90 -11.90 8.91 -3.68
C SER A 90 -11.86 9.82 -2.43
N PRO A 91 -11.65 9.28 -1.21
CA PRO A 91 -11.60 10.09 0.00
C PRO A 91 -10.37 11.01 0.00
N SER A 92 -10.62 12.28 0.30
CA SER A 92 -9.64 13.35 0.41
C SER A 92 -8.71 13.13 1.60
N TYR A 93 -7.56 12.50 1.37
CA TYR A 93 -6.49 12.46 2.36
C TYR A 93 -5.35 13.39 1.98
N ILE A 94 -5.39 14.55 2.65
CA ILE A 94 -4.25 15.32 3.15
C ILE A 94 -3.48 16.13 2.11
N ALA A 95 -3.98 17.35 1.89
CA ALA A 95 -3.11 18.52 1.78
C ALA A 95 -2.65 18.88 3.20
N VAL A 96 -1.42 18.51 3.57
CA VAL A 96 -0.67 19.23 4.60
C VAL A 96 0.25 20.16 3.82
N SER A 97 -0.19 21.39 3.70
CA SER A 97 0.70 22.50 3.39
C SER A 97 1.41 22.86 4.69
N MET A 98 2.75 22.74 4.70
CA MET A 98 3.60 23.60 5.51
C MET A 98 3.91 24.87 4.72
#